data_AF-A0A3N0IW65-F1
#
_entry.id   AF-A0A3N0IW65-F1
#
_cell.length_a   1.000
_cell.length_b   1.000
_cell.length_c   1.000
_cell.angle_alpha   90.00
_cell.angle_beta   90.00
_cell.angle_gamma   90.00
#
_symmetry.space_group_name_H-M   'P 1'
#
loop_
_entity.id
_entity.type
_entity.pdbx_description
1 polymer ?
#
loop_
_entity_poly.entity_id
_entity_poly.type
_entity_poly.pdbx_seq_one_letter_code
_entity_poly.pdbx_strand_id
1 'polypeptide(L)'
;MFNMLTTCYLFLGGTGAGALAVLCVLECARALRGRALELPEEFFARCWPVCVVALAVGILCLLADLGRPDRLLLLVTSPVPSAIAIGAFALVVALGCAVAFAVLALFDNVRAGRAVVVGLAVAGFASAAVTAAYTGVLLQSLAAVLFWQSPLLPLVFVLSSASCGIACAFLAAAFVETRHPHMRPLVW
;
A
#
# COMPACT_ATOMS: atom_id res chain seq x y z
N MET A 1 -24.14 10.56 -7.87
CA MET A 1 -24.00 9.29 -8.63
C MET A 1 -22.55 8.86 -8.52
N PHE A 2 -22.28 7.59 -8.23
CA PHE A 2 -20.91 7.08 -8.15
C PHE A 2 -20.23 7.23 -9.52
N ASN A 3 -19.11 7.93 -9.57
CA ASN A 3 -18.29 7.98 -10.77
C ASN A 3 -17.38 6.76 -10.80
N MET A 4 -17.13 6.21 -12.00
CA MET A 4 -16.20 5.09 -12.17
C MET A 4 -14.82 5.41 -11.57
N LEU A 5 -14.40 6.68 -11.67
CA LEU A 5 -13.16 7.19 -11.08
C LEU A 5 -13.11 7.04 -9.56
N THR A 6 -14.21 7.35 -8.86
CA THR A 6 -14.29 7.20 -7.40
C THR A 6 -14.20 5.73 -6.97
N THR A 7 -14.86 4.83 -7.71
CA THR A 7 -14.79 3.38 -7.44
C THR A 7 -13.38 2.84 -7.70
N CYS A 8 -12.77 3.21 -8.82
CA CYS A 8 -11.38 2.87 -9.13
C CYS A 8 -10.43 3.39 -8.06
N TYR A 9 -10.60 4.63 -7.61
CA TYR A 9 -9.82 5.20 -6.52
C TYR A 9 -9.94 4.40 -5.22
N LEU A 10 -11.16 4.09 -4.77
CA LEU A 10 -11.37 3.35 -3.53
C LEU A 10 -10.79 1.93 -3.60
N PHE A 11 -10.93 1.27 -4.75
CA PHE A 11 -10.38 -0.06 -4.97
C PHE A 11 -8.85 -0.03 -5.09
N LEU A 12 -8.28 0.76 -5.99
CA LEU A 12 -6.83 0.82 -6.21
C LEU A 12 -6.08 1.44 -5.03
N GLY A 13 -6.65 2.45 -4.38
CA GLY A 13 -6.12 3.03 -3.16
C GLY A 13 -6.12 2.02 -2.00
N GLY A 14 -7.23 1.28 -1.82
CA GLY A 14 -7.33 0.23 -0.80
C GLY A 14 -6.40 -0.96 -1.07
N THR A 15 -6.38 -1.48 -2.29
CA THR A 15 -5.48 -2.58 -2.68
C THR A 15 -4.00 -2.20 -2.57
N GLY A 16 -3.62 -0.99 -3.01
CA GLY A 16 -2.26 -0.47 -2.87
C GLY A 16 -1.85 -0.29 -1.41
N ALA A 17 -2.74 0.26 -0.56
CA ALA A 17 -2.48 0.38 0.88
C ALA A 17 -2.38 -1.00 1.57
N GLY A 18 -3.26 -1.94 1.22
CA GLY A 18 -3.20 -3.32 1.71
C GLY A 18 -1.89 -4.02 1.31
N ALA A 19 -1.46 -3.86 0.05
CA ALA A 19 -0.19 -4.40 -0.43
C ALA A 19 0.99 -3.78 0.32
N LEU A 20 1.00 -2.46 0.51
CA LEU A 20 2.03 -1.76 1.29
C LEU A 20 2.10 -2.28 2.73
N ALA A 21 0.96 -2.42 3.39
CA ALA A 21 0.90 -2.93 4.76
C ALA A 21 1.49 -4.36 4.87
N VAL A 22 1.12 -5.24 3.93
CA VAL A 22 1.65 -6.61 3.88
C VAL A 22 3.16 -6.59 3.66
N LEU A 23 3.66 -5.83 2.69
CA LEU A 23 5.09 -5.75 2.39
C LEU A 23 5.89 -5.16 3.56
N CYS A 24 5.39 -4.12 4.23
CA CYS A 24 6.02 -3.56 5.42
C CYS A 24 6.09 -4.57 6.57
N VAL A 25 5.04 -5.38 6.78
CA VAL A 25 5.06 -6.45 7.79
C VAL A 25 6.08 -7.53 7.43
N LEU A 26 6.16 -7.92 6.15
CA LEU A 26 7.13 -8.92 5.68
C LEU A 26 8.57 -8.42 5.79
N GLU A 27 8.85 -7.17 5.42
CA GLU A 27 10.18 -6.54 5.59
C GLU A 27 10.56 -6.42 7.07
N CYS A 28 9.61 -6.01 7.92
CA CYS A 28 9.85 -5.95 9.36
C CYS A 28 10.12 -7.34 9.95
N ALA A 29 9.35 -8.35 9.53
CA ALA A 29 9.55 -9.73 9.94
C ALA A 29 10.91 -10.27 9.46
N ARG A 30 11.33 -9.98 8.23
CA ARG A 30 12.65 -10.31 7.68
C ARG A 30 13.77 -9.63 8.48
N ALA A 31 13.62 -8.35 8.78
CA ALA A 31 14.56 -7.59 9.60
C ALA A 31 14.66 -8.12 11.04
N LEU A 32 13.55 -8.59 11.62
CA LEU A 32 13.48 -9.09 13.00
C LEU A 32 13.92 -10.55 13.17
N ARG A 33 13.47 -11.44 12.27
CA ARG A 33 13.70 -12.89 12.33
C ARG A 33 14.89 -13.35 11.48
N GLY A 34 15.54 -12.44 10.74
CA GLY A 34 16.71 -12.75 9.93
C GLY A 34 16.42 -13.80 8.87
N ARG A 35 17.38 -14.72 8.64
CA ARG A 35 17.30 -15.78 7.62
C ARG A 35 16.22 -16.85 7.86
N ALA A 36 15.49 -16.80 8.98
CA ALA A 36 14.39 -17.73 9.23
C ALA A 36 13.19 -17.51 8.28
N LEU A 37 13.12 -16.34 7.64
CA LEU A 37 12.17 -16.04 6.57
C LEU A 37 12.93 -16.02 5.24
N GLU A 38 13.03 -17.17 4.58
CA GLU A 38 13.67 -17.33 3.26
C GLU A 38 12.77 -16.76 2.14
N LEU A 39 12.41 -15.47 2.25
CA LEU A 39 11.74 -14.79 1.15
C LEU A 39 12.79 -14.34 0.13
N PRO A 40 12.67 -14.74 -1.15
CA PRO A 40 13.59 -14.30 -2.20
C PRO A 40 13.62 -12.78 -2.33
N GLU A 41 14.80 -12.20 -2.57
CA GLU A 41 14.91 -10.75 -2.83
C GLU A 41 14.15 -10.35 -4.10
N GLU A 42 14.06 -11.26 -5.08
CA GLU A 42 13.25 -11.10 -6.29
C GLU A 42 11.76 -10.91 -6.00
N PHE A 43 11.23 -11.50 -4.92
CA PHE A 43 9.85 -11.31 -4.52
C PHE A 43 9.58 -9.85 -4.14
N PHE A 44 10.45 -9.26 -3.32
CA PHE A 44 10.32 -7.85 -2.94
C PHE A 44 10.55 -6.93 -4.15
N ALA A 45 11.55 -7.23 -4.98
CA ALA A 45 11.85 -6.45 -6.18
C ALA A 45 10.68 -6.36 -7.16
N ARG A 46 9.80 -7.37 -7.22
CA ARG A 46 8.59 -7.37 -8.06
C ARG A 46 7.34 -6.85 -7.35
N CYS A 47 7.19 -7.12 -6.06
CA CYS A 47 6.03 -6.67 -5.30
C CYS A 47 6.00 -5.14 -5.08
N TRP A 48 7.17 -4.53 -4.83
CA TRP A 48 7.29 -3.08 -4.64
C TRP A 48 6.79 -2.25 -5.83
N PRO A 49 7.22 -2.49 -7.09
CA PRO A 49 6.71 -1.74 -8.23
C PRO A 49 5.22 -1.96 -8.47
N VAL A 50 4.69 -3.17 -8.24
CA VAL A 50 3.23 -3.44 -8.34
C VAL A 50 2.47 -2.59 -7.32
N CYS A 51 2.97 -2.50 -6.09
CA CYS A 51 2.40 -1.65 -5.04
C CYS A 51 2.45 -0.15 -5.42
N VAL A 52 3.59 0.31 -5.96
CA VAL A 52 3.76 1.70 -6.43
C VAL A 52 2.77 2.02 -7.55
N VAL A 53 2.63 1.13 -8.54
CA VAL A 53 1.70 1.32 -9.66
C VAL A 53 0.26 1.36 -9.15
N ALA A 54 -0.14 0.45 -8.26
CA ALA A 54 -1.49 0.44 -7.69
C ALA A 54 -1.81 1.77 -6.95
N LEU A 55 -0.90 2.23 -6.08
CA LEU A 55 -1.04 3.50 -5.36
C LEU A 55 -1.04 4.71 -6.29
N ALA A 56 -0.14 4.73 -7.29
CA ALA A 56 -0.04 5.82 -8.25
C ALA A 56 -1.31 5.94 -9.10
N VAL A 57 -1.84 4.82 -9.62
CA VAL A 57 -3.09 4.83 -10.38
C VAL A 57 -4.26 5.25 -9.47
N GLY A 58 -4.29 4.80 -8.21
CA GLY A 58 -5.26 5.29 -7.22
C GLY A 58 -5.21 6.81 -7.04
N ILE A 59 -4.02 7.39 -6.86
CA ILE A 59 -3.82 8.84 -6.74
C ILE A 59 -4.23 9.57 -8.03
N LEU A 60 -3.91 9.03 -9.20
CA LEU A 60 -4.34 9.61 -10.48
C LEU A 60 -5.87 9.61 -10.63
N CYS A 61 -6.54 8.54 -10.21
CA CYS A 61 -8.01 8.49 -10.17
C CYS A 61 -8.58 9.55 -9.22
N LEU A 62 -7.97 9.76 -8.04
CA LEU A 62 -8.37 10.82 -7.11
C LEU A 62 -8.19 12.20 -7.73
N LEU A 63 -7.05 12.46 -8.38
CA LEU A 63 -6.75 13.75 -9.02
C LEU A 63 -7.72 14.03 -10.19
N ALA A 64 -8.01 13.02 -11.00
CA ALA A 64 -8.98 13.12 -12.09
C ALA A 64 -10.39 13.40 -11.58
N ASP A 65 -10.79 12.81 -10.44
CA ASP A 65 -12.08 13.07 -9.80
C ASP A 65 -12.15 14.48 -9.18
N LEU A 66 -11.03 14.99 -8.65
CA LEU A 66 -10.96 16.34 -8.09
C LEU A 66 -11.07 17.42 -9.17
N GLY A 67 -10.48 17.22 -10.35
CA GLY A 67 -10.74 17.93 -11.62
C GLY A 67 -10.66 19.47 -11.63
N ARG A 68 -10.44 20.13 -10.49
CA ARG A 68 -10.41 21.59 -10.31
C ARG A 68 -9.16 21.97 -9.50
N PRO A 69 -8.21 22.71 -10.11
CA PRO A 69 -6.95 23.10 -9.45
C PRO A 69 -7.19 23.96 -8.20
N ASP A 70 -8.31 24.68 -8.13
CA ASP A 70 -8.70 25.51 -6.98
C ASP A 70 -8.92 24.68 -5.70
N ARG A 71 -9.41 23.43 -5.83
CA ARG A 71 -9.59 22.52 -4.69
C ARG A 71 -8.29 21.89 -4.22
N LEU A 72 -7.35 21.64 -5.14
CA LEU A 72 -6.00 21.16 -4.81
C LEU A 72 -5.23 22.25 -4.05
N LEU A 73 -5.32 23.50 -4.51
CA LEU A 73 -4.74 24.65 -3.82
C LEU A 73 -5.37 24.83 -2.44
N LEU A 74 -6.71 24.81 -2.31
CA LEU A 74 -7.38 24.86 -1.01
C LEU A 74 -6.98 23.73 -0.04
N LEU A 75 -6.72 22.52 -0.55
CA LEU A 75 -6.26 21.38 0.26
C LEU A 75 -4.84 21.61 0.83
N VAL A 76 -4.01 22.35 0.11
CA VAL A 76 -2.62 22.66 0.48
C VAL A 76 -2.53 23.97 1.28
N THR A 77 -3.39 24.96 1.00
CA THR A 77 -3.30 26.33 1.55
C THR A 77 -4.29 26.62 2.67
N SER A 78 -5.29 25.77 2.93
CA SER A 78 -6.25 25.98 4.02
C SER A 78 -6.54 24.65 4.75
N PRO A 79 -5.92 24.41 5.92
CA PRO A 79 -6.15 23.23 6.72
C PRO A 79 -7.46 23.38 7.50
N VAL A 80 -8.61 23.32 6.81
CA VAL A 80 -9.82 22.84 7.47
C VAL A 80 -9.65 21.32 7.53
N PRO A 81 -9.56 20.70 8.73
CA PRO A 81 -9.26 19.28 8.88
C PRO A 81 -10.43 18.44 8.37
N SER A 82 -10.48 18.27 7.05
CA SER A 82 -11.41 17.35 6.40
C SER A 82 -10.74 15.99 6.32
N ALA A 83 -11.51 14.92 6.56
CA ALA A 83 -11.01 13.54 6.48
C ALA A 83 -10.30 13.25 5.14
N ILE A 84 -10.70 13.96 4.07
CA ILE A 84 -10.13 13.87 2.74
C ILE A 84 -8.68 14.35 2.67
N ALA A 85 -8.35 15.45 3.35
CA ALA A 85 -6.98 15.96 3.37
C ALA A 85 -6.04 14.97 4.07
N ILE A 86 -6.45 14.45 5.24
CA ILE A 86 -5.66 13.47 6.00
C ILE A 86 -5.40 12.22 5.16
N GLY A 87 -6.43 11.72 4.47
CA GLY A 87 -6.33 10.60 3.56
C GLY A 87 -5.41 10.82 2.36
N ALA A 88 -5.48 12.01 1.74
CA ALA A 88 -4.61 12.38 0.62
C ALA A 88 -3.14 12.47 1.05
N PHE A 89 -2.83 13.08 2.19
CA PHE A 89 -1.47 13.11 2.72
C PHE A 89 -0.98 11.71 3.10
N ALA A 90 -1.83 10.90 3.72
CA ALA A 90 -1.49 9.50 4.03
C ALA A 90 -1.17 8.68 2.77
N LEU A 91 -1.93 8.88 1.69
CA LEU A 91 -1.68 8.26 0.38
C LEU A 91 -0.33 8.68 -0.21
N VAL A 92 0.02 9.97 -0.15
CA VAL A 92 1.30 10.47 -0.64
C VAL A 92 2.46 9.92 0.18
N VAL A 93 2.32 9.85 1.51
CA VAL A 93 3.33 9.23 2.38
C VAL A 93 3.45 7.74 2.09
N ALA A 94 2.33 7.02 1.92
CA ALA A 94 2.32 5.61 1.55
C ALA A 94 3.03 5.36 0.21
N LEU A 95 2.74 6.18 -0.81
CA LEU A 95 3.43 6.12 -2.10
C LEU A 95 4.93 6.40 -1.93
N GLY A 96 5.30 7.42 -1.16
CA GLY A 96 6.69 7.77 -0.88
C GLY A 96 7.46 6.62 -0.20
N CYS A 97 6.85 5.97 0.80
CA CYS A 97 7.40 4.78 1.44
C CYS A 97 7.55 3.62 0.43
N ALA A 98 6.53 3.37 -0.39
CA ALA A 98 6.58 2.31 -1.40
C ALA A 98 7.69 2.55 -2.44
N VAL A 99 7.86 3.79 -2.91
CA VAL A 99 8.93 4.18 -3.84
C VAL A 99 10.30 4.06 -3.16
N ALA A 100 10.44 4.50 -1.92
CA ALA A 100 11.70 4.38 -1.18
C ALA A 100 12.14 2.92 -1.06
N PHE A 101 11.22 2.01 -0.73
CA PHE A 101 11.51 0.58 -0.71
C PHE A 101 11.78 -0.01 -2.10
N ALA A 102 11.05 0.42 -3.14
CA ALA A 102 11.30 0.00 -4.52
C ALA A 102 12.71 0.39 -4.98
N VAL A 103 13.15 1.60 -4.63
CA VAL A 103 14.51 2.11 -4.92
C VAL A 103 15.54 1.30 -4.13
N LEU A 104 15.34 1.08 -2.83
CA LEU A 104 16.24 0.27 -2.02
C LEU A 104 16.39 -1.16 -2.57
N ALA A 105 15.30 -1.75 -3.09
CA ALA A 105 15.34 -3.06 -3.74
C ALA A 105 16.08 -3.06 -5.09
N LEU A 106 16.17 -1.92 -5.77
CA LEU A 106 16.91 -1.79 -7.04
C LEU A 106 18.41 -1.56 -6.82
N PHE A 107 18.77 -0.90 -5.70
CA PHE A 107 20.14 -0.59 -5.35
C PHE A 107 20.66 -1.59 -4.30
N ASP A 108 20.94 -2.82 -4.72
CA ASP A 108 21.53 -3.91 -3.90
C ASP A 108 22.83 -3.51 -3.16
N ASN A 109 23.51 -2.47 -3.65
CA ASN A 109 24.73 -1.93 -3.04
C ASN A 109 24.47 -1.09 -1.77
N VAL A 110 23.25 -0.63 -1.53
CA VAL A 110 22.91 0.19 -0.37
C VAL A 110 22.26 -0.69 0.70
N ARG A 111 23.09 -1.30 1.55
CA ARG A 111 22.60 -1.99 2.75
C ARG A 111 22.05 -0.97 3.74
N ALA A 112 20.77 -0.65 3.62
CA ALA A 112 20.06 0.15 4.61
C ALA A 112 20.17 -0.52 5.99
N GLY A 113 20.52 0.25 7.01
CA GLY A 113 20.59 -0.27 8.38
C GLY A 113 19.23 -0.83 8.81
N ARG A 114 19.25 -1.91 9.61
CA ARG A 114 18.03 -2.56 10.14
C ARG A 114 17.04 -1.55 10.76
N ALA A 115 17.55 -0.54 11.47
CA ALA A 115 16.75 0.50 12.08
C ALA A 115 16.02 1.38 11.04
N VAL A 116 16.66 1.66 9.90
CA VAL A 116 16.07 2.46 8.81
C VAL A 116 14.96 1.67 8.13
N VAL A 117 15.20 0.39 7.83
CA VAL A 117 14.20 -0.51 7.23
C VAL A 117 12.97 -0.64 8.13
N VAL A 118 13.19 -0.90 9.43
CA VAL A 118 12.09 -1.01 10.40
C VAL A 118 11.36 0.32 10.56
N GLY A 119 12.08 1.45 10.65
CA GLY A 119 11.45 2.77 10.75
C GLY A 119 10.59 3.11 9.54
N LEU A 120 11.11 2.85 8.34
CA LEU A 120 10.38 3.05 7.08
C LEU A 120 9.19 2.09 6.97
N ALA A 121 9.32 0.84 7.42
CA ALA A 121 8.23 -0.14 7.44
C ALA A 121 7.12 0.25 8.42
N VAL A 122 7.46 0.77 9.60
CA VAL A 122 6.47 1.25 10.57
C VAL A 122 5.73 2.48 10.03
N ALA A 123 6.45 3.42 9.43
CA ALA A 123 5.85 4.60 8.78
C ALA A 123 4.95 4.21 7.59
N GLY A 124 5.41 3.29 6.76
CA GLY A 124 4.64 2.74 5.63
C GLY A 124 3.39 2.00 6.09
N PHE A 125 3.49 1.17 7.12
CA PHE A 125 2.34 0.46 7.70
C PHE A 125 1.33 1.43 8.32
N ALA A 126 1.78 2.44 9.06
CA ALA A 126 0.90 3.44 9.66
C ALA A 126 0.16 4.25 8.59
N SER A 127 0.87 4.73 7.57
CA SER A 127 0.26 5.46 6.45
C SER A 127 -0.68 4.60 5.61
N ALA A 128 -0.36 3.32 5.40
CA ALA A 128 -1.24 2.34 4.77
C ALA A 128 -2.53 2.11 5.57
N ALA A 129 -2.42 1.91 6.89
CA ALA A 129 -3.57 1.70 7.77
C ALA A 129 -4.49 2.93 7.78
N VAL A 130 -3.92 4.14 7.87
CA VAL A 130 -4.67 5.40 7.77
C VAL A 130 -5.37 5.51 6.41
N THR A 131 -4.67 5.20 5.32
CA THR A 131 -5.24 5.24 3.96
C THR A 131 -6.41 4.28 3.82
N ALA A 132 -6.26 3.01 4.23
CA ALA A 132 -7.31 2.00 4.14
C ALA A 132 -8.54 2.35 5.01
N ALA A 133 -8.30 2.82 6.24
CA ALA A 133 -9.37 3.26 7.14
C ALA A 133 -10.11 4.48 6.56
N TYR A 134 -9.36 5.46 6.04
CA TYR A 134 -9.93 6.65 5.41
C TYR A 134 -10.78 6.29 4.19
N THR A 135 -10.33 5.39 3.31
CA THR A 135 -11.14 4.96 2.16
C THR A 135 -12.47 4.33 2.59
N GLY A 136 -12.48 3.58 3.69
CA GLY A 136 -13.70 3.04 4.28
C GLY A 136 -14.60 4.12 4.90
N VAL A 137 -14.02 5.10 5.60
CA VAL A 137 -14.75 6.26 6.15
C VAL A 137 -15.33 7.14 5.05
N LEU A 138 -14.61 7.32 3.94
CA LEU A 138 -15.10 8.04 2.78
C LEU A 138 -16.35 7.36 2.25
N LEU A 139 -16.33 6.03 2.09
CA LEU A 139 -17.48 5.26 1.66
C LEU A 139 -18.67 5.41 2.64
N GLN A 140 -18.41 5.38 3.95
CA GLN A 140 -19.42 5.63 4.99
C GLN A 140 -20.04 7.04 4.90
N SER A 141 -19.25 8.06 4.58
CA SER A 141 -19.73 9.45 4.46
C SER A 141 -20.57 9.72 3.20
N LEU A 142 -20.56 8.81 2.22
CA LEU A 142 -21.09 9.04 0.87
C LEU A 142 -22.50 8.49 0.59
N ALA A 143 -23.16 7.72 1.48
CA ALA A 143 -24.51 7.19 1.17
C ALA A 143 -25.48 7.29 2.38
N ALA A 144 -26.68 7.86 2.26
CA ALA A 144 -27.84 7.52 1.42
C ALA A 144 -28.57 6.21 1.81
N VAL A 145 -27.94 5.30 2.57
CA VAL A 145 -28.57 4.07 3.09
C VAL A 145 -28.16 3.89 4.55
N LEU A 146 -29.13 3.74 5.46
CA LEU A 146 -28.93 3.66 6.92
C LEU A 146 -27.94 2.56 7.34
N PHE A 147 -27.81 1.50 6.53
CA PHE A 147 -26.88 0.39 6.74
C PHE A 147 -25.39 0.81 6.70
N TRP A 148 -25.03 1.86 5.96
CA TRP A 148 -23.64 2.32 5.84
C TRP A 148 -23.16 3.14 7.04
N GLN A 149 -24.04 3.53 7.97
CA GLN A 149 -23.68 4.29 9.17
C GLN A 149 -23.00 3.45 10.26
N SER A 150 -22.90 2.13 10.08
CA SER A 150 -22.27 1.26 11.07
C SER A 150 -20.73 1.41 11.06
N PRO A 151 -20.07 1.47 12.24
CA PRO A 151 -18.60 1.54 12.34
C PRO A 151 -17.91 0.26 11.88
N LEU A 152 -18.67 -0.78 11.54
CA LEU A 152 -18.17 -2.03 10.98
C LEU A 152 -17.74 -1.87 9.52
N LEU A 153 -18.27 -0.88 8.80
CA LEU A 153 -17.99 -0.70 7.37
C LEU A 153 -16.51 -0.37 7.10
N PRO A 154 -15.87 0.60 7.79
CA PRO A 154 -14.44 0.84 7.63
C PRO A 154 -13.59 -0.39 7.98
N LEU A 155 -13.98 -1.15 9.00
CA LEU A 155 -13.26 -2.36 9.41
C LEU A 155 -13.29 -3.43 8.30
N VAL A 156 -14.46 -3.70 7.74
CA VAL A 156 -14.62 -4.66 6.63
C VAL A 156 -13.85 -4.19 5.40
N PHE A 157 -13.83 -2.87 5.13
CA PHE A 157 -13.08 -2.31 4.02
C PHE A 157 -11.57 -2.46 4.19
N VAL A 158 -11.05 -2.27 5.41
CA VAL A 158 -9.64 -2.51 5.75
C VAL A 158 -9.28 -3.99 5.58
N LEU A 159 -10.12 -4.91 6.07
CA LEU A 159 -9.90 -6.35 5.91
C LEU A 159 -9.94 -6.79 4.45
N SER A 160 -10.87 -6.24 3.67
CA SER A 160 -10.95 -6.50 2.23
C SER A 160 -9.74 -5.95 1.49
N SER A 161 -9.29 -4.75 1.83
CA SER A 161 -8.07 -4.13 1.30
C SER A 161 -6.84 -4.99 1.59
N ALA A 162 -6.71 -5.51 2.81
CA ALA A 162 -5.65 -6.42 3.20
C ALA A 162 -5.70 -7.73 2.38
N SER A 163 -6.89 -8.33 2.22
CA SER A 163 -7.08 -9.53 1.40
C SER A 163 -6.67 -9.32 -0.05
N CYS A 164 -7.08 -8.21 -0.67
CA CYS A 164 -6.66 -7.86 -2.01
C CYS A 164 -5.16 -7.59 -2.11
N GLY A 165 -4.56 -6.93 -1.12
CA GLY A 165 -3.12 -6.70 -1.05
C GLY A 165 -2.32 -8.01 -0.98
N ILE A 166 -2.77 -8.97 -0.17
CA ILE A 166 -2.20 -10.33 -0.10
C ILE A 166 -2.32 -11.03 -1.45
N ALA A 167 -3.47 -10.94 -2.11
CA ALA A 167 -3.67 -11.53 -3.43
C ALA A 167 -2.74 -10.93 -4.48
N CYS A 168 -2.52 -9.61 -4.47
CA CYS A 168 -1.54 -8.94 -5.32
C CYS A 168 -0.11 -9.41 -5.05
N ALA A 169 0.26 -9.60 -3.78
CA ALA A 169 1.57 -10.14 -3.41
C ALA A 169 1.76 -11.58 -3.93
N PHE A 170 0.76 -12.45 -3.80
CA PHE A 170 0.80 -13.80 -4.38
C PHE A 170 0.86 -13.79 -5.90
N LEU A 171 0.11 -12.90 -6.56
CA LEU A 171 0.16 -12.75 -8.00
C LEU A 171 1.57 -12.33 -8.44
N ALA A 172 2.19 -11.36 -7.77
CA ALA A 172 3.57 -10.96 -8.04
C ALA A 172 4.57 -12.10 -7.77
N ALA A 173 4.36 -12.89 -6.70
CA ALA A 173 5.15 -14.09 -6.41
C ALA A 173 5.04 -15.16 -7.50
N ALA A 174 3.87 -15.33 -8.11
CA ALA A 174 3.66 -16.31 -9.17
C ALA A 174 4.52 -16.04 -10.42
N PHE A 175 4.92 -14.79 -10.64
CA PHE A 175 5.85 -14.43 -11.71
C PHE A 175 7.32 -14.55 -11.31
N VAL A 176 7.64 -14.65 -10.01
CA VAL A 176 9.03 -14.89 -9.55
C VAL A 176 9.41 -16.31 -9.94
N GLU A 177 10.37 -16.42 -10.84
CA GLU A 177 10.77 -17.70 -11.40
C GLU A 177 11.70 -18.38 -10.38
N THR A 178 11.18 -19.38 -9.66
CA THR A 178 11.92 -20.20 -8.70
C THR A 178 12.91 -21.13 -9.41
N ARG A 179 13.90 -20.57 -10.12
CA ARG A 179 15.03 -21.33 -10.69
C ARG A 179 16.19 -21.41 -9.71
N HIS A 180 15.95 -21.90 -8.51
CA HIS A 180 17.00 -22.54 -7.73
C HIS A 180 16.80 -24.05 -7.81
N PRO A 181 17.52 -24.76 -8.69
CA PRO A 181 17.54 -26.22 -8.61
C PRO A 181 18.05 -26.59 -7.22
N HIS A 182 17.24 -27.32 -6.45
CA HIS A 182 17.67 -28.01 -5.23
C HIS A 182 18.66 -29.13 -5.59
N MET A 183 19.82 -28.77 -6.15
CA MET A 183 20.95 -29.68 -6.23
C MET A 183 21.77 -29.49 -4.96
N ARG A 184 21.36 -30.17 -3.89
CA ARG A 184 22.33 -30.56 -2.87
C ARG A 184 23.24 -31.59 -3.55
N PRO A 185 24.55 -31.33 -3.73
CA PRO A 185 25.45 -32.41 -4.10
C PRO A 185 25.41 -33.42 -2.95
N LEU A 186 24.85 -34.60 -3.22
CA LEU A 186 25.07 -35.79 -2.41
C LEU A 186 26.54 -36.14 -2.58
N VAL A 187 27.37 -35.58 -1.70
CA VAL A 187 28.73 -36.04 -1.50
C VAL A 187 28.59 -37.41 -0.82
N TRP A 188 28.84 -38.46 -1.59
CA TRP A 188 29.03 -39.82 -1.10
C TRP A 188 30.46 -39.98 -0.58
#